data_AF-A0A959ZWM5-F1
#
_entry.id   AF-A0A959ZWM5-F1
#
_cell.length_a   1.000
_cell.length_b   1.000
_cell.length_c   1.000
_cell.angle_alpha   90.00
_cell.angle_beta   90.00
_cell.angle_gamma   90.00
#
_symmetry.space_group_name_H-M   'P 1'
#
loop_
_entity.id
_entity.type
_entity.pdbx_description
1 polymer ?
#
loop_
_entity_poly.entity_id
_entity_poly.type
_entity_poly.pdbx_seq_one_letter_code
_entity_poly.pdbx_strand_id
1 'polypeptide(L)'
;MERRPLGAGGDNRSGARPWAVAGLVVALLVLTGVILLVTGVFGGDDGVDAGRIAEAARDGGADDPFAWEPDRNADLERRAALGLSHVLYEKSPGGIVASARRTARWRNQIERAAAAHDVDPDTMEAMVLLESAGRPEVIAGDDPEAASGIAQIVASTGIDLLGMRVDLARSRALTKQIARVEAEIAKAEKRARSDKPKVRTKALMELRRLPAQEQKLRDRRAEADERFDPAAALDGMARYLQIAGERFGRSDLATTSYHMGIGNLENVMAAYRKETEADDPTYAQLFFGSSPLENAEAWDLLSSLGDDSSTYLWRVLAAQRIMELYRDDRGELERLAKLQGNKATQEEVFHPESGTEVFEKPADIERAIDDGELERLPQGSDYGYTIDKNMGELAPDLGAEPGLYRAL
;
A
#
# COMPACT_ATOMS: atom_id res chain seq x y z
N MET A 1 34.12 -55.00 2.00
CA MET A 1 33.32 -56.21 1.71
C MET A 1 31.98 -55.75 1.17
N GLU A 2 31.91 -55.31 -0.08
CA GLU A 2 31.60 -56.17 -1.24
C GLU A 2 30.38 -57.06 -1.01
N ARG A 3 29.24 -56.67 -1.61
CA ARG A 3 28.34 -57.58 -2.34
C ARG A 3 27.66 -56.85 -3.50
N ARG A 4 27.84 -57.44 -4.68
CA ARG A 4 27.09 -57.34 -5.94
C ARG A 4 26.92 -58.81 -6.40
N PRO A 5 26.03 -59.22 -7.34
CA PRO A 5 25.07 -58.43 -8.13
C PRO A 5 23.75 -59.17 -8.55
N LEU A 6 23.03 -58.55 -9.51
CA LEU A 6 22.25 -59.10 -10.65
C LEU A 6 20.80 -59.62 -10.52
N GLY A 7 19.95 -59.05 -11.40
CA GLY A 7 18.84 -59.70 -12.11
C GLY A 7 17.49 -58.97 -11.99
N ALA A 8 16.67 -58.71 -13.01
CA ALA A 8 16.75 -58.50 -14.47
C ALA A 8 15.26 -58.39 -14.94
N GLY A 9 15.01 -57.61 -16.00
CA GLY A 9 13.74 -57.55 -16.73
C GLY A 9 13.09 -56.17 -16.60
N GLY A 10 12.94 -55.35 -17.62
CA GLY A 10 12.97 -55.58 -19.06
C GLY A 10 11.67 -55.02 -19.63
N ASP A 11 11.73 -53.86 -20.29
CA ASP A 11 11.17 -53.73 -21.63
C ASP A 11 11.70 -52.47 -22.32
N ASN A 12 11.97 -52.62 -23.60
CA ASN A 12 12.77 -51.72 -24.43
C ASN A 12 12.05 -51.61 -25.78
N ARG A 13 12.07 -50.39 -26.36
CA ARG A 13 11.92 -50.04 -27.79
C ARG A 13 10.48 -50.04 -28.33
N SER A 14 10.06 -49.14 -29.22
CA SER A 14 10.77 -48.15 -30.07
C SER A 14 9.74 -47.27 -30.79
N GLY A 15 10.02 -45.97 -30.93
CA GLY A 15 10.07 -45.30 -32.24
C GLY A 15 8.89 -44.32 -32.42
N ALA A 16 9.00 -43.14 -33.04
CA ALA A 16 10.06 -42.45 -33.74
C ALA A 16 9.83 -40.93 -33.57
N ARG A 17 10.92 -40.16 -33.60
CA ARG A 17 10.96 -38.69 -33.79
C ARG A 17 10.71 -38.36 -35.28
N PRO A 18 10.94 -37.12 -35.75
CA PRO A 18 10.53 -35.76 -35.34
C PRO A 18 9.72 -35.14 -36.51
N TRP A 19 9.40 -33.84 -36.50
CA TRP A 19 9.73 -32.88 -37.57
C TRP A 19 9.46 -31.48 -37.02
N ALA A 20 10.52 -30.69 -37.03
CA ALA A 20 10.57 -29.27 -36.78
C ALA A 20 10.11 -28.49 -38.02
N VAL A 21 10.29 -27.17 -37.93
CA VAL A 21 10.28 -26.15 -38.99
C VAL A 21 8.92 -25.46 -39.08
N ALA A 22 8.72 -24.38 -38.32
CA ALA A 22 9.22 -23.01 -38.53
C ALA A 22 8.34 -22.19 -39.47
N GLY A 23 8.11 -20.93 -39.08
CA GLY A 23 7.37 -19.96 -39.87
C GLY A 23 7.26 -18.62 -39.15
N LEU A 24 8.42 -18.07 -38.80
CA LEU A 24 8.61 -16.74 -38.22
C LEU A 24 8.41 -15.66 -39.31
N VAL A 25 7.65 -14.62 -38.98
CA VAL A 25 7.95 -13.19 -39.21
C VAL A 25 7.63 -12.49 -40.56
N VAL A 26 7.37 -11.17 -40.38
CA VAL A 26 7.32 -10.01 -41.30
C VAL A 26 5.90 -9.64 -41.78
N ALA A 27 5.37 -8.42 -41.65
CA ALA A 27 5.80 -7.11 -41.14
C ALA A 27 4.52 -6.29 -40.82
N LEU A 28 4.44 -5.53 -39.73
CA LEU A 28 5.01 -4.18 -39.54
C LEU A 28 4.38 -3.13 -40.48
N LEU A 29 3.53 -2.26 -39.89
CA LEU A 29 3.42 -0.79 -40.07
C LEU A 29 1.97 -0.28 -40.09
N VAL A 30 1.45 0.06 -38.90
CA VAL A 30 0.85 1.37 -38.55
C VAL A 30 1.03 1.50 -37.02
N LEU A 31 2.20 1.89 -36.54
CA LEU A 31 2.58 3.28 -36.21
C LEU A 31 1.56 3.99 -35.29
N THR A 32 2.01 4.19 -34.05
CA THR A 32 1.76 5.37 -33.19
C THR A 32 0.31 5.70 -32.81
N GLY A 33 -0.23 4.94 -31.86
CA GLY A 33 -1.46 5.34 -31.17
C GLY A 33 -1.63 4.87 -29.72
N VAL A 34 -0.75 4.00 -29.18
CA VAL A 34 -1.02 3.33 -27.89
C VAL A 34 0.05 3.56 -26.82
N ILE A 35 1.17 4.22 -27.15
CA ILE A 35 2.16 4.67 -26.15
C ILE A 35 1.63 5.83 -25.27
N LEU A 36 0.49 6.44 -25.63
CA LEU A 36 -0.09 7.56 -24.89
C LEU A 36 -1.05 7.18 -23.76
N LEU A 37 -1.42 5.90 -23.59
CA LEU A 37 -2.45 5.53 -22.59
C LEU A 37 -1.90 5.08 -21.23
N VAL A 38 -0.57 4.96 -21.09
CA VAL A 38 0.09 4.80 -19.78
C VAL A 38 0.84 6.08 -19.37
N THR A 39 1.21 6.94 -20.32
CA THR A 39 1.82 8.26 -20.06
C THR A 39 0.78 9.36 -19.84
N GLY A 40 -0.44 9.23 -20.39
CA GLY A 40 -1.47 10.27 -20.34
C GLY A 40 -2.15 10.50 -18.98
N VAL A 41 -1.89 9.65 -17.99
CA VAL A 41 -2.38 9.84 -16.60
C VAL A 41 -1.23 10.17 -15.63
N PHE A 42 0.01 10.08 -16.10
CA PHE A 42 1.24 10.41 -15.36
C PHE A 42 2.09 11.44 -16.13
N GLY A 43 1.43 12.35 -16.87
CA GLY A 43 2.08 13.35 -17.71
C GLY A 43 2.84 14.40 -16.90
N GLY A 44 4.10 14.10 -16.63
CA GLY A 44 5.18 15.02 -16.30
C GLY A 44 6.47 14.38 -16.79
N ASP A 45 7.18 15.06 -17.68
CA ASP A 45 8.45 14.65 -18.31
C ASP A 45 9.62 14.77 -17.32
N ASP A 46 9.44 14.25 -16.10
CA ASP A 46 10.37 14.40 -14.96
C ASP A 46 10.67 13.04 -14.29
N GLY A 47 10.40 11.93 -15.00
CA GLY A 47 10.76 10.60 -14.51
C GLY A 47 12.28 10.51 -14.44
N VAL A 48 12.82 10.15 -13.26
CA VAL A 48 14.23 9.80 -12.97
C VAL A 48 15.19 10.10 -14.10
N ASP A 49 16.08 11.07 -13.86
CA ASP A 49 17.23 11.26 -14.73
C ASP A 49 18.11 10.00 -14.71
N ALA A 50 17.81 9.08 -15.63
CA ALA A 50 18.54 7.84 -15.82
C ALA A 50 20.00 8.15 -16.16
N GLY A 51 20.27 9.30 -16.80
CA GLY A 51 21.61 9.79 -17.04
C GLY A 51 22.37 10.11 -15.75
N ARG A 52 21.70 10.72 -14.77
CA ARG A 52 22.30 11.00 -13.46
C ARG A 52 22.52 9.75 -12.60
N ILE A 53 21.57 8.81 -12.59
CA ILE A 53 21.79 7.52 -11.91
C ILE A 53 22.96 6.78 -12.56
N ALA A 54 23.00 6.76 -13.89
CA ALA A 54 24.10 6.18 -14.66
C ALA A 54 25.44 6.85 -14.35
N GLU A 55 25.46 8.18 -14.25
CA GLU A 55 26.65 8.95 -13.91
C GLU A 55 27.13 8.65 -12.49
N ALA A 56 26.25 8.66 -11.49
CA ALA A 56 26.58 8.30 -10.11
C ALA A 56 27.08 6.84 -9.99
N ALA A 57 26.44 5.91 -10.71
CA ALA A 57 26.85 4.51 -10.76
C ALA A 57 28.22 4.31 -11.43
N ARG A 58 28.60 5.18 -12.36
CA ARG A 58 29.89 5.14 -13.10
C ARG A 58 31.02 5.82 -12.34
N ASP A 59 30.76 6.95 -11.69
CA ASP A 59 31.81 7.76 -11.03
C ASP A 59 32.18 7.25 -9.63
N GLY A 60 31.33 6.45 -8.99
CA GLY A 60 31.60 5.91 -7.64
C GLY A 60 31.82 6.99 -6.57
N GLY A 61 31.41 8.23 -6.87
CA GLY A 61 31.39 9.34 -5.94
C GLY A 61 30.23 9.18 -4.96
N ALA A 62 30.41 9.71 -3.74
CA ALA A 62 29.43 9.64 -2.65
C ALA A 62 28.21 10.56 -2.82
N ASP A 63 27.95 11.08 -4.03
CA ASP A 63 26.75 11.87 -4.31
C ASP A 63 25.58 10.90 -4.46
N ASP A 64 24.66 10.90 -3.48
CA ASP A 64 23.47 10.08 -3.50
C ASP A 64 22.52 10.53 -4.64
N PRO A 65 22.35 9.75 -5.72
CA PRO A 65 21.48 10.13 -6.83
C PRO A 65 19.98 10.12 -6.45
N PHE A 66 19.66 9.60 -5.26
CA PHE A 66 18.33 9.60 -4.66
C PHE A 66 18.14 10.71 -3.63
N ALA A 67 19.15 11.55 -3.39
CA ALA A 67 19.03 12.71 -2.52
C ALA A 67 17.85 13.59 -2.95
N TRP A 68 17.16 14.16 -1.97
CA TRP A 68 16.06 15.07 -2.21
C TRP A 68 16.54 16.36 -2.90
N GLU A 69 15.77 16.80 -3.88
CA GLU A 69 15.94 18.10 -4.54
C GLU A 69 14.58 18.81 -4.64
N PRO A 70 14.53 20.15 -4.49
CA PRO A 70 13.26 20.89 -4.46
C PRO A 70 12.38 20.68 -5.71
N ASP A 71 12.99 20.60 -6.89
CA ASP A 71 12.32 20.40 -8.17
C ASP A 71 11.81 18.96 -8.38
N ARG A 72 12.37 17.99 -7.66
CA ARG A 72 11.96 16.58 -7.70
C ARG A 72 10.84 16.23 -6.72
N ASN A 73 10.41 17.18 -5.88
CA ASN A 73 9.48 16.91 -4.78
C ASN A 73 8.20 16.18 -5.25
N ALA A 74 7.53 16.70 -6.29
CA ALA A 74 6.31 16.09 -6.80
C ALA A 74 6.54 14.71 -7.44
N ASP A 75 7.71 14.48 -8.05
CA ASP A 75 8.08 13.17 -8.59
C ASP A 75 8.29 12.14 -7.49
N LEU A 76 9.05 12.50 -6.46
CA LEU A 76 9.30 11.66 -5.30
C LEU A 76 7.99 11.25 -4.61
N GLU A 77 7.07 12.20 -4.40
CA GLU A 77 5.75 11.92 -3.82
C GLU A 77 4.94 10.93 -4.67
N ARG A 78 4.84 11.14 -5.99
CA ARG A 78 4.14 10.23 -6.90
C ARG A 78 4.73 8.83 -6.88
N ARG A 79 6.06 8.73 -6.93
CA ARG A 79 6.77 7.44 -6.97
C ARG A 79 6.69 6.71 -5.65
N ALA A 80 6.76 7.41 -4.52
CA ALA A 80 6.56 6.83 -3.20
C ALA A 80 5.13 6.31 -3.01
N ALA A 81 4.13 7.10 -3.43
CA ALA A 81 2.74 6.69 -3.39
C ALA A 81 2.51 5.44 -4.24
N LEU A 82 3.03 5.40 -5.48
CA LEU A 82 2.97 4.22 -6.33
C LEU A 82 3.67 3.02 -5.69
N GLY A 83 4.91 3.20 -5.21
CA GLY A 83 5.74 2.17 -4.58
C GLY A 83 5.13 1.55 -3.31
N LEU A 84 4.26 2.28 -2.61
CA LEU A 84 3.56 1.81 -1.43
C LEU A 84 2.09 1.44 -1.68
N SER A 85 1.61 1.57 -2.92
CA SER A 85 0.21 1.31 -3.25
C SER A 85 -0.17 -0.18 -3.17
N HIS A 86 0.76 -1.10 -3.41
CA HIS A 86 0.51 -2.56 -3.48
C HIS A 86 -0.32 -3.08 -2.31
N VAL A 87 0.07 -2.72 -1.08
CA VAL A 87 -0.56 -3.23 0.14
C VAL A 87 -2.03 -2.81 0.24
N LEU A 88 -2.41 -1.64 -0.29
CA LEU A 88 -3.80 -1.21 -0.35
C LEU A 88 -4.61 -2.12 -1.27
N TYR A 89 -4.05 -2.49 -2.43
CA TYR A 89 -4.70 -3.38 -3.38
C TYR A 89 -4.83 -4.81 -2.84
N GLU A 90 -3.74 -5.33 -2.27
CA GLU A 90 -3.63 -6.72 -1.82
C GLU A 90 -4.43 -6.97 -0.53
N LYS A 91 -4.36 -6.06 0.45
CA LYS A 91 -4.90 -6.27 1.80
C LYS A 91 -6.29 -5.66 2.02
N SER A 92 -6.81 -4.89 1.06
CA SER A 92 -8.13 -4.28 1.16
C SER A 92 -9.25 -5.31 1.40
N PRO A 93 -10.07 -5.17 2.45
CA PRO A 93 -11.15 -6.11 2.74
C PRO A 93 -12.17 -6.22 1.59
N GLY A 94 -12.27 -7.42 1.01
CA GLY A 94 -13.14 -7.68 -0.15
C GLY A 94 -12.62 -7.12 -1.47
N GLY A 95 -11.34 -6.73 -1.54
CA GLY A 95 -10.69 -6.11 -2.69
C GLY A 95 -10.86 -4.59 -2.74
N ILE A 96 -9.90 -3.91 -3.38
CA ILE A 96 -9.83 -2.44 -3.38
C ILE A 96 -11.09 -1.78 -3.95
N VAL A 97 -11.69 -2.35 -5.00
CA VAL A 97 -12.89 -1.79 -5.64
C VAL A 97 -14.09 -1.82 -4.68
N ALA A 98 -14.20 -2.89 -3.88
CA ALA A 98 -15.25 -2.99 -2.86
C ALA A 98 -14.97 -2.04 -1.69
N SER A 99 -13.71 -1.88 -1.30
CA SER A 99 -13.28 -0.88 -0.29
C SER A 99 -13.61 0.54 -0.73
N ALA A 100 -13.18 0.95 -1.92
CA ALA A 100 -13.45 2.27 -2.48
C ALA A 100 -14.97 2.55 -2.57
N ARG A 101 -15.76 1.56 -3.01
CA ARG A 101 -17.24 1.65 -3.01
C ARG A 101 -17.82 1.85 -1.62
N ARG A 102 -17.26 1.23 -0.58
CA ARG A 102 -17.72 1.43 0.81
C ARG A 102 -17.33 2.82 1.30
N THR A 103 -16.08 3.23 1.09
CA THR A 103 -15.58 4.56 1.45
C THR A 103 -16.41 5.67 0.80
N ALA A 104 -16.68 5.58 -0.50
CA ALA A 104 -17.46 6.58 -1.25
C ALA A 104 -18.87 6.85 -0.70
N ARG A 105 -19.44 5.93 0.09
CA ARG A 105 -20.75 6.15 0.75
C ARG A 105 -20.71 7.24 1.81
N TRP A 106 -19.52 7.53 2.35
CA TRP A 106 -19.30 8.50 3.40
C TRP A 106 -18.98 9.90 2.87
N ARG A 107 -18.88 10.08 1.54
CA ARG A 107 -18.44 11.35 0.92
C ARG A 107 -19.18 12.56 1.45
N ASN A 108 -20.51 12.52 1.50
CA ASN A 108 -21.31 13.64 2.00
C ASN A 108 -21.03 13.97 3.49
N GLN A 109 -20.67 12.99 4.31
CA GLN A 109 -20.33 13.22 5.73
C GLN A 109 -18.91 13.75 5.87
N ILE A 110 -17.98 13.23 5.06
CA ILE A 110 -16.61 13.71 4.95
C ILE A 110 -16.59 15.18 4.54
N GLU A 111 -17.29 15.56 3.47
CA GLU A 111 -17.36 16.96 3.01
C GLU A 111 -17.90 17.90 4.08
N ARG A 112 -18.89 17.46 4.87
CA ARG A 112 -19.42 18.28 5.96
C ARG A 112 -18.42 18.47 7.10
N ALA A 113 -17.75 17.40 7.52
CA ALA A 113 -16.72 17.47 8.56
C ALA A 113 -15.53 18.30 8.07
N ALA A 114 -15.09 18.07 6.83
CA ALA A 114 -14.00 18.80 6.19
C ALA A 114 -14.27 20.31 6.13
N ALA A 115 -15.46 20.69 5.66
CA ALA A 115 -15.87 22.08 5.59
C ALA A 115 -16.00 22.76 6.97
N ALA A 116 -16.36 22.01 8.01
CA ALA A 116 -16.46 22.55 9.38
C ALA A 116 -15.10 22.91 9.99
N HIS A 117 -14.03 22.31 9.48
CA HIS A 117 -12.67 22.40 10.02
C HIS A 117 -11.64 22.98 9.04
N ASP A 118 -12.09 23.43 7.85
CA ASP A 118 -11.23 23.97 6.78
C ASP A 118 -10.11 23.01 6.36
N VAL A 119 -10.46 21.73 6.17
CA VAL A 119 -9.54 20.69 5.71
C VAL A 119 -9.99 20.10 4.37
N ASP A 120 -9.08 19.44 3.67
CA ASP A 120 -9.38 18.86 2.35
C ASP A 120 -10.22 17.56 2.47
N PRO A 121 -11.44 17.51 1.88
CA PRO A 121 -12.26 16.31 1.91
C PRO A 121 -11.67 15.12 1.12
N ASP A 122 -10.84 15.35 0.09
CA ASP A 122 -10.22 14.26 -0.66
C ASP A 122 -9.14 13.55 0.15
N THR A 123 -8.30 14.31 0.86
CA THR A 123 -7.36 13.77 1.85
C THR A 123 -8.10 12.97 2.94
N MET A 124 -9.18 13.51 3.51
CA MET A 124 -9.98 12.78 4.51
C MET A 124 -10.58 11.49 3.97
N GLU A 125 -11.11 11.49 2.74
CA GLU A 125 -11.68 10.29 2.13
C GLU A 125 -10.61 9.22 1.87
N ALA A 126 -9.42 9.63 1.45
CA ALA A 126 -8.27 8.76 1.28
C ALA A 126 -7.83 8.14 2.61
N MET A 127 -7.78 8.92 3.69
CA MET A 127 -7.51 8.41 5.04
C MET A 127 -8.58 7.41 5.46
N VAL A 128 -9.87 7.68 5.28
CA VAL A 128 -10.95 6.73 5.58
C VAL A 128 -10.79 5.40 4.82
N LEU A 129 -10.38 5.44 3.55
CA LEU A 129 -10.06 4.23 2.79
C LEU A 129 -8.89 3.46 3.42
N LEU A 130 -7.80 4.14 3.75
CA LEU A 130 -6.61 3.54 4.32
C LEU A 130 -6.86 2.96 5.72
N GLU A 131 -7.54 3.71 6.58
CA GLU A 131 -7.75 3.39 8.00
C GLU A 131 -8.75 2.25 8.22
N SER A 132 -9.86 2.26 7.48
CA SER A 132 -10.97 1.33 7.77
C SER A 132 -11.57 0.67 6.53
N ALA A 133 -11.11 1.04 5.34
CA ALA A 133 -11.75 0.65 4.08
C ALA A 133 -13.26 0.94 4.08
N GLY A 134 -13.64 2.08 4.68
CA GLY A 134 -15.01 2.55 4.85
C GLY A 134 -15.87 1.75 5.82
N ARG A 135 -15.27 0.98 6.74
CA ARG A 135 -15.98 0.13 7.72
C ARG A 135 -16.04 0.83 9.09
N PRO A 136 -17.22 1.22 9.58
CA PRO A 136 -17.32 2.03 10.81
C PRO A 136 -17.11 1.26 12.11
N GLU A 137 -16.99 -0.07 12.04
CA GLU A 137 -16.98 -0.94 13.22
C GLU A 137 -15.59 -1.54 13.53
N VAL A 138 -14.56 -1.13 12.78
CA VAL A 138 -13.19 -1.68 12.86
C VAL A 138 -12.53 -1.29 14.18
N ILE A 139 -11.79 -2.23 14.76
CA ILE A 139 -10.92 -2.04 15.92
C ILE A 139 -9.56 -2.59 15.49
N ALA A 140 -8.50 -1.82 15.71
CA ALA A 140 -7.14 -2.33 15.61
C ALA A 140 -6.91 -3.34 16.75
N GLY A 141 -6.67 -4.60 16.41
CA GLY A 141 -6.64 -5.68 17.41
C GLY A 141 -8.04 -6.06 17.91
N ASP A 142 -8.17 -6.37 19.20
CA ASP A 142 -9.41 -6.87 19.82
C ASP A 142 -9.95 -6.00 20.96
N ASP A 143 -9.26 -4.92 21.30
CA ASP A 143 -9.62 -4.01 22.40
C ASP A 143 -9.95 -2.60 21.89
N PRO A 144 -11.16 -2.07 22.16
CA PRO A 144 -11.54 -0.69 21.86
C PRO A 144 -10.61 0.40 22.44
N GLU A 145 -9.70 0.10 23.37
CA GLU A 145 -8.66 1.06 23.78
C GLU A 145 -7.76 1.48 22.60
N ALA A 146 -7.52 0.57 21.66
CA ALA A 146 -6.79 0.83 20.43
C ALA A 146 -7.60 1.71 19.44
N ALA A 147 -6.98 2.02 18.31
CA ALA A 147 -7.60 2.70 17.19
C ALA A 147 -8.93 2.05 16.78
N SER A 148 -9.99 2.84 16.72
CA SER A 148 -11.35 2.34 16.53
C SER A 148 -12.17 3.22 15.59
N GLY A 149 -13.14 2.59 14.94
CA GLY A 149 -14.11 3.27 14.10
C GLY A 149 -13.65 3.52 12.67
N ILE A 150 -14.45 4.29 11.94
CA ILE A 150 -14.19 4.62 10.53
C ILE A 150 -12.88 5.42 10.34
N ALA A 151 -12.51 6.19 11.37
CA ALA A 151 -11.36 7.08 11.40
C ALA A 151 -10.15 6.51 12.17
N GLN A 152 -10.27 5.31 12.74
CA GLN A 152 -9.20 4.67 13.52
C GLN A 152 -8.57 5.57 14.60
N ILE A 153 -9.42 6.26 15.37
CA ILE A 153 -8.96 7.15 16.45
C ILE A 153 -8.64 6.32 17.69
N VAL A 154 -7.45 6.50 18.27
CA VAL A 154 -7.05 5.89 19.55
C VAL A 154 -7.82 6.54 20.71
N ALA A 155 -8.16 5.77 21.75
CA ALA A 155 -9.03 6.24 22.83
C ALA A 155 -8.51 7.48 23.55
N SER A 156 -7.22 7.50 23.91
CA SER A 156 -6.58 8.65 24.56
C SER A 156 -6.65 9.90 23.70
N THR A 157 -6.31 9.81 22.42
CA THR A 157 -6.44 10.93 21.47
C THR A 157 -7.88 11.43 21.38
N GLY A 158 -8.85 10.52 21.29
CA GLY A 158 -10.27 10.87 21.29
C GLY A 158 -10.66 11.68 22.53
N ILE A 159 -10.24 11.26 23.71
CA ILE A 159 -10.58 11.92 24.99
C ILE A 159 -9.81 13.23 25.15
N ASP A 160 -8.48 13.16 25.12
CA ASP A 160 -7.60 14.23 25.60
C ASP A 160 -7.44 15.37 24.59
N LEU A 161 -7.45 15.05 23.29
CA LEU A 161 -7.24 16.02 22.22
C LEU A 161 -8.55 16.46 21.56
N LEU A 162 -9.43 15.49 21.26
CA LEU A 162 -10.62 15.73 20.44
C LEU A 162 -11.88 15.99 21.28
N GLY A 163 -11.83 15.77 22.59
CA GLY A 163 -12.97 15.97 23.49
C GLY A 163 -14.14 15.03 23.22
N MET A 164 -13.86 13.87 22.61
CA MET A 164 -14.84 12.84 22.34
C MET A 164 -15.22 12.10 23.61
N ARG A 165 -16.46 11.64 23.64
CA ARG A 165 -16.98 10.81 24.73
C ARG A 165 -16.65 9.35 24.48
N VAL A 166 -15.78 8.80 25.31
CA VAL A 166 -15.31 7.41 25.22
C VAL A 166 -15.42 6.71 26.58
N ASP A 167 -16.52 5.98 26.80
CA ASP A 167 -16.67 5.07 27.93
C ASP A 167 -16.09 3.70 27.56
N LEU A 168 -14.77 3.53 27.77
CA LEU A 168 -14.06 2.29 27.42
C LEU A 168 -14.63 1.05 28.10
N ALA A 169 -15.05 1.16 29.37
CA ALA A 169 -15.59 0.02 30.11
C ALA A 169 -16.89 -0.49 29.47
N ARG A 170 -17.80 0.43 29.13
CA ARG A 170 -19.05 0.11 28.45
C ARG A 170 -18.81 -0.33 27.00
N SER A 171 -17.90 0.33 26.29
CA SER A 171 -17.52 0.00 24.91
C SER A 171 -16.99 -1.44 24.81
N ARG A 172 -16.06 -1.84 25.68
CA ARG A 172 -15.55 -3.21 25.80
C ARG A 172 -16.66 -4.22 26.10
N ALA A 173 -17.58 -3.90 27.02
CA ALA A 173 -18.69 -4.78 27.36
C ALA A 173 -19.66 -5.00 26.18
N LEU A 174 -19.92 -3.96 25.39
CA LEU A 174 -20.76 -4.02 24.20
C LEU A 174 -20.06 -4.75 23.05
N THR A 175 -18.78 -4.50 22.80
CA THR A 175 -17.97 -5.22 21.81
C THR A 175 -18.00 -6.74 22.05
N LYS A 176 -17.86 -7.18 23.32
CA LYS A 176 -18.01 -8.60 23.67
C LYS A 176 -19.41 -9.16 23.40
N GLN A 177 -20.45 -8.36 23.56
CA GLN A 177 -21.83 -8.78 23.24
C GLN A 177 -22.06 -8.86 21.74
N ILE A 178 -21.55 -7.90 20.97
CA ILE A 178 -21.61 -7.88 19.50
C ILE A 178 -20.94 -9.14 18.94
N ALA A 179 -19.69 -9.43 19.37
CA ALA A 179 -18.95 -10.61 18.92
C ALA A 179 -19.69 -11.94 19.20
N ARG A 180 -20.44 -12.02 20.31
CA ARG A 180 -21.28 -13.18 20.62
C ARG A 180 -22.44 -13.32 19.64
N VAL A 181 -23.13 -12.22 19.33
CA VAL A 181 -24.25 -12.21 18.38
C VAL A 181 -23.76 -12.51 16.96
N GLU A 182 -22.63 -11.96 16.53
CA GLU A 182 -21.98 -12.29 15.25
C GLU A 182 -21.68 -13.79 15.14
N ALA A 183 -21.13 -14.40 16.20
CA ALA A 183 -20.89 -15.85 16.24
C ALA A 183 -22.20 -16.67 16.18
N GLU A 184 -23.29 -16.18 16.76
CA GLU A 184 -24.61 -16.81 16.65
C GLU A 184 -25.19 -16.70 15.23
N ILE A 185 -25.03 -15.54 14.59
CA ILE A 185 -25.42 -15.30 13.19
C ILE A 185 -24.68 -16.29 12.28
N ALA A 186 -23.35 -16.36 12.36
CA ALA A 186 -22.55 -17.28 11.55
C ALA A 186 -22.98 -18.75 11.73
N LYS A 187 -23.27 -19.16 12.97
CA LYS A 187 -23.81 -20.51 13.27
C LYS A 187 -25.21 -20.70 12.69
N ALA A 188 -26.06 -19.68 12.69
CA ALA A 188 -27.40 -19.74 12.09
C ALA A 188 -27.32 -19.81 10.56
N GLU A 189 -26.46 -19.04 9.90
CA GLU A 189 -26.22 -19.10 8.45
C GLU A 189 -25.78 -20.50 8.00
N LYS A 190 -24.85 -21.12 8.72
CA LYS A 190 -24.44 -22.51 8.44
C LYS A 190 -25.61 -23.48 8.57
N ARG A 191 -26.44 -23.34 9.61
CA ARG A 191 -27.62 -24.20 9.82
C ARG A 191 -28.74 -23.95 8.80
N ALA A 192 -28.85 -22.73 8.28
CA ALA A 192 -29.82 -22.39 7.25
C ALA A 192 -29.56 -23.12 5.91
N ARG A 193 -28.33 -23.60 5.70
CA ARG A 193 -27.96 -24.43 4.54
C ARG A 193 -28.21 -25.95 4.74
N SER A 194 -28.82 -26.35 5.86
CA SER A 194 -29.08 -27.77 6.15
C SER A 194 -30.24 -28.33 5.32
N ASP A 195 -30.10 -29.58 4.85
CA ASP A 195 -31.16 -30.33 4.17
C ASP A 195 -32.34 -30.71 5.08
N LYS A 196 -32.16 -30.62 6.41
CA LYS A 196 -33.20 -30.94 7.39
C LYS A 196 -34.20 -29.77 7.51
N PRO A 197 -35.47 -29.89 7.07
CA PRO A 197 -36.39 -28.75 6.98
C PRO A 197 -36.63 -28.03 8.33
N LYS A 198 -36.72 -28.79 9.43
CA LYS A 198 -36.89 -28.23 10.78
C LYS A 198 -35.69 -27.40 11.23
N VAL A 199 -34.47 -27.85 10.94
CA VAL A 199 -33.23 -27.14 11.30
C VAL A 199 -33.11 -25.85 10.50
N ARG A 200 -33.32 -25.93 9.19
CA ARG A 200 -33.32 -24.77 8.29
C ARG A 200 -34.35 -23.72 8.71
N THR A 201 -35.58 -24.13 8.98
CA THR A 201 -36.66 -23.20 9.36
C THR A 201 -36.34 -22.46 10.66
N LYS A 202 -35.82 -23.16 11.67
CA LYS A 202 -35.40 -22.55 12.94
C LYS A 202 -34.26 -21.53 12.73
N ALA A 203 -33.26 -21.90 11.93
CA ALA A 203 -32.14 -21.01 11.62
C ALA A 203 -32.60 -19.74 10.88
N LEU A 204 -33.50 -19.87 9.92
CA LEU A 204 -34.08 -18.71 9.21
C LEU A 204 -34.88 -17.80 10.16
N MET A 205 -35.60 -18.35 11.15
CA MET A 205 -36.26 -17.54 12.19
C MET A 205 -35.25 -16.80 13.08
N GLU A 206 -34.12 -17.44 13.42
CA GLU A 206 -33.04 -16.79 14.18
C GLU A 206 -32.41 -15.64 13.37
N LEU A 207 -32.15 -15.85 12.07
CA LEU A 207 -31.59 -14.82 11.17
C LEU A 207 -32.53 -13.63 10.93
N ARG A 208 -33.83 -13.74 11.26
CA ARG A 208 -34.76 -12.59 11.23
C ARG A 208 -34.58 -11.64 12.41
N ARG A 209 -34.05 -12.12 13.55
CA ARG A 209 -33.96 -11.35 14.80
C ARG A 209 -32.54 -10.93 15.17
N LEU A 210 -31.56 -11.80 14.92
CA LEU A 210 -30.19 -11.59 15.37
C LEU A 210 -29.55 -10.32 14.75
N PRO A 211 -29.74 -10.00 13.45
CA PRO A 211 -29.18 -8.76 12.89
C PRO A 211 -29.75 -7.49 13.54
N ALA A 212 -31.04 -7.47 13.87
CA ALA A 212 -31.64 -6.32 14.57
C ALA A 212 -31.10 -6.19 16.01
N GLN A 213 -30.82 -7.31 16.67
CA GLN A 213 -30.19 -7.32 17.99
C GLN A 213 -28.74 -6.82 17.93
N GLU A 214 -27.98 -7.27 16.93
CA GLU A 214 -26.61 -6.83 16.67
C GLU A 214 -26.57 -5.31 16.42
N GLN A 215 -27.42 -4.80 15.52
CA GLN A 215 -27.50 -3.37 15.23
C GLN A 215 -27.80 -2.55 16.48
N LYS A 216 -28.76 -2.99 17.30
CA LYS A 216 -29.07 -2.32 18.58
C LYS A 216 -27.86 -2.27 19.53
N LEU A 217 -27.00 -3.28 19.52
CA LEU A 217 -25.77 -3.27 20.33
C LEU A 217 -24.72 -2.31 19.75
N ARG A 218 -24.61 -2.21 18.42
CA ARG A 218 -23.75 -1.23 17.74
C ARG A 218 -24.20 0.19 18.04
N ASP A 219 -25.48 0.48 17.94
CA ASP A 219 -26.06 1.79 18.27
C ASP A 219 -25.75 2.18 19.72
N ARG A 220 -25.93 1.24 20.66
CA ARG A 220 -25.59 1.45 22.09
C ARG A 220 -24.09 1.64 22.34
N ARG A 221 -23.24 1.12 21.44
CA ARG A 221 -21.78 1.28 21.51
C ARG A 221 -21.38 2.65 21.00
N ALA A 222 -21.93 3.10 19.87
CA ALA A 222 -21.77 4.47 19.38
C ALA A 222 -22.28 5.50 20.41
N GLU A 223 -23.40 5.20 21.08
CA GLU A 223 -23.89 5.97 22.23
C GLU A 223 -22.96 5.95 23.45
N ALA A 224 -21.96 5.08 23.55
CA ALA A 224 -21.02 5.03 24.67
C ALA A 224 -19.63 5.54 24.28
N ASP A 225 -19.30 5.44 23.00
CA ASP A 225 -17.98 5.63 22.43
C ASP A 225 -18.15 6.22 21.03
N GLU A 226 -17.99 7.54 20.94
CA GLU A 226 -18.27 8.34 19.74
C GLU A 226 -17.38 7.97 18.54
N ARG A 227 -16.29 7.22 18.76
CA ARG A 227 -15.47 6.69 17.66
C ARG A 227 -16.23 5.68 16.80
N PHE A 228 -17.28 5.03 17.35
CA PHE A 228 -18.17 4.15 16.60
C PHE A 228 -19.40 4.85 16.03
N ASP A 229 -19.58 6.16 16.28
CA ASP A 229 -20.51 7.00 15.51
C ASP A 229 -19.74 7.59 14.31
N PRO A 230 -20.08 7.20 13.07
CA PRO A 230 -19.35 7.67 11.89
C PRO A 230 -19.33 9.19 11.75
N ALA A 231 -20.40 9.90 12.16
CA ALA A 231 -20.42 11.35 12.04
C ALA A 231 -19.44 12.01 13.02
N ALA A 232 -19.48 11.59 14.29
CA ALA A 232 -18.58 12.10 15.32
C ALA A 232 -17.11 11.70 15.07
N ALA A 233 -16.87 10.49 14.55
CA ALA A 233 -15.53 10.03 14.21
C ALA A 233 -14.91 10.83 13.04
N LEU A 234 -15.70 11.16 12.00
CA LEU A 234 -15.25 11.99 10.88
C LEU A 234 -15.01 13.44 11.30
N ASP A 235 -15.87 13.99 12.17
CA ASP A 235 -15.67 15.30 12.81
C ASP A 235 -14.37 15.32 13.64
N GLY A 236 -14.13 14.28 14.45
CA GLY A 236 -12.89 14.11 15.20
C GLY A 236 -11.64 14.05 14.33
N MET A 237 -11.70 13.33 13.19
CA MET A 237 -10.61 13.30 12.20
C MET A 237 -10.35 14.70 11.62
N ALA A 238 -11.40 15.41 11.20
CA ALA A 238 -11.27 16.76 10.65
C ALA A 238 -10.69 17.74 11.68
N ARG A 239 -11.17 17.67 12.92
CA ARG A 239 -10.64 18.45 14.05
C ARG A 239 -9.17 18.16 14.33
N TYR A 240 -8.76 16.89 14.28
CA TYR A 240 -7.35 16.54 14.40
C TYR A 240 -6.52 17.25 13.33
N LEU A 241 -6.94 17.13 12.07
CA LEU A 241 -6.22 17.70 10.93
C LEU A 241 -6.15 19.23 11.01
N GLN A 242 -7.20 19.89 11.50
CA GLN A 242 -7.18 21.33 11.79
C GLN A 242 -6.12 21.68 12.85
N ILE A 243 -6.12 20.99 14.00
CA ILE A 243 -5.16 21.25 15.09
C ILE A 243 -3.73 21.05 14.61
N ALA A 244 -3.48 19.95 13.88
CA ALA A 244 -2.16 19.66 13.33
C ALA A 244 -1.76 20.66 12.23
N GLY A 245 -2.72 21.05 11.37
CA GLY A 245 -2.51 22.06 10.33
C GLY A 245 -2.17 23.44 10.89
N GLU A 246 -2.88 23.89 11.93
CA GLU A 246 -2.55 25.14 12.63
C GLU A 246 -1.16 25.09 13.28
N ARG A 247 -0.76 23.91 13.75
CA ARG A 247 0.52 23.71 14.43
C ARG A 247 1.71 23.64 13.49
N PHE A 248 1.54 22.97 12.36
CA PHE A 248 2.61 22.77 11.38
C PHE A 248 2.59 23.78 10.22
N GLY A 249 1.49 24.50 10.02
CA GLY A 249 1.33 25.46 8.93
C GLY A 249 1.01 24.84 7.57
N ARG A 250 0.91 23.52 7.48
CA ARG A 250 0.79 22.77 6.21
C ARG A 250 0.10 21.42 6.36
N SER A 251 -0.63 21.04 5.32
CA SER A 251 -1.55 19.88 5.33
C SER A 251 -0.84 18.53 5.20
N ASP A 252 0.29 18.45 4.50
CA ASP A 252 1.09 17.24 4.38
C ASP A 252 1.64 16.80 5.75
N LEU A 253 2.22 17.72 6.53
CA LEU A 253 2.68 17.45 7.89
C LEU A 253 1.52 17.10 8.83
N ALA A 254 0.37 17.79 8.70
CA ALA A 254 -0.83 17.46 9.46
C ALA A 254 -1.36 16.05 9.17
N THR A 255 -1.33 15.64 7.90
CA THR A 255 -1.73 14.31 7.44
C THR A 255 -0.76 13.26 7.96
N THR A 256 0.54 13.46 7.80
CA THR A 256 1.56 12.52 8.29
C THR A 256 1.50 12.37 9.80
N SER A 257 1.31 13.46 10.54
CA SER A 257 1.25 13.41 12.00
C SER A 257 0.09 12.56 12.50
N TYR A 258 -0.97 12.35 11.71
CA TYR A 258 -2.13 11.54 12.11
C TYR A 258 -1.73 10.15 12.61
N HIS A 259 -0.78 9.50 11.93
CA HIS A 259 -0.32 8.16 12.28
C HIS A 259 0.85 8.16 13.27
N MET A 260 1.86 9.02 13.08
CA MET A 260 3.03 9.07 13.97
C MET A 260 2.82 9.85 15.27
N GLY A 261 1.81 10.70 15.32
CA GLY A 261 1.57 11.66 16.40
C GLY A 261 2.29 13.01 16.20
N ILE A 262 1.61 14.10 16.57
CA ILE A 262 2.12 15.48 16.51
C ILE A 262 3.48 15.62 17.19
N GLY A 263 3.61 15.16 18.44
CA GLY A 263 4.85 15.33 19.20
C GLY A 263 6.05 14.58 18.61
N ASN A 264 5.82 13.43 17.98
CA ASN A 264 6.89 12.69 17.30
C ASN A 264 7.35 13.44 16.06
N LEU A 265 6.42 13.96 15.24
CA LEU A 265 6.78 14.76 14.08
C LEU A 265 7.53 16.04 14.46
N GLU A 266 7.15 16.70 15.57
CA GLU A 266 7.89 17.86 16.09
C GLU A 266 9.34 17.52 16.43
N ASN A 267 9.59 16.36 17.06
CA ASN A 267 10.94 15.91 17.38
C ASN A 267 11.76 15.66 16.10
N VAL A 268 11.17 15.02 15.09
CA VAL A 268 11.81 14.80 13.79
C VAL A 268 12.16 16.13 13.12
N MET A 269 11.22 17.06 13.05
CA MET A 269 11.46 18.39 12.46
C MET A 269 12.52 19.18 13.23
N ALA A 270 12.53 19.09 14.56
CA ALA A 270 13.53 19.75 15.39
C ALA A 270 14.93 19.17 15.15
N ALA A 271 15.06 17.85 14.97
CA ALA A 271 16.32 17.21 14.58
C ALA A 271 16.78 17.68 13.20
N TYR A 272 15.89 17.66 12.20
CA TYR A 272 16.19 18.07 10.83
C TYR A 272 16.66 19.53 10.73
N ARG A 273 16.06 20.45 11.51
CA ARG A 273 16.45 21.86 11.55
C ARG A 273 17.79 22.14 12.22
N LYS A 274 18.39 21.18 12.94
CA LYS A 274 19.75 21.37 13.49
C LYS A 274 20.81 21.31 12.38
N GLU A 275 20.52 20.57 11.32
CA GLU A 275 21.44 20.27 10.24
C GLU A 275 21.07 21.00 8.94
N THR A 276 19.90 21.66 8.89
CA THR A 276 19.42 22.42 7.72
C THR A 276 18.95 23.83 8.07
N GLU A 277 19.01 24.75 7.10
CA GLU A 277 18.39 26.08 7.20
C GLU A 277 16.90 26.08 6.79
N ALA A 278 16.26 24.90 6.73
CA ALA A 278 14.88 24.78 6.28
C ALA A 278 13.88 25.20 7.39
N ASP A 279 13.33 26.41 7.27
CA ASP A 279 12.37 26.93 8.25
C ASP A 279 11.05 26.13 8.27
N ASP A 280 10.53 25.76 7.09
CA ASP A 280 9.24 25.05 6.94
C ASP A 280 9.34 23.93 5.88
N PRO A 281 10.06 22.83 6.19
CA PRO A 281 10.29 21.76 5.21
C PRO A 281 8.98 21.05 4.86
N THR A 282 8.87 20.63 3.59
CA THR A 282 7.82 19.68 3.20
C THR A 282 8.03 18.33 3.86
N TYR A 283 6.98 17.51 3.97
CA TYR A 283 7.19 16.15 4.46
C TYR A 283 8.09 15.35 3.51
N ALA A 284 7.99 15.58 2.20
CA ALA A 284 8.89 14.97 1.21
C ALA A 284 10.34 15.43 1.39
N GLN A 285 10.59 16.71 1.64
CA GLN A 285 11.91 17.22 1.98
C GLN A 285 12.46 16.58 3.26
N LEU A 286 11.64 16.52 4.31
CA LEU A 286 12.01 15.91 5.58
C LEU A 286 12.34 14.42 5.42
N PHE A 287 11.51 13.68 4.68
CA PHE A 287 11.63 12.24 4.49
C PHE A 287 12.79 11.87 3.56
N PHE A 288 12.83 12.43 2.35
CA PHE A 288 13.86 12.09 1.35
C PHE A 288 15.18 12.82 1.57
N GLY A 289 15.16 13.94 2.29
CA GLY A 289 16.38 14.65 2.70
C GLY A 289 17.04 14.04 3.93
N SER A 290 16.44 13.02 4.57
CA SER A 290 17.03 12.32 5.72
C SER A 290 17.53 10.94 5.32
N SER A 291 18.79 10.65 5.63
CA SER A 291 19.48 9.38 5.40
C SER A 291 20.51 9.12 6.51
N PRO A 292 21.14 7.94 6.55
CA PRO A 292 22.27 7.71 7.47
C PRO A 292 23.46 8.66 7.25
N LEU A 293 23.54 9.31 6.08
CA LEU A 293 24.64 10.22 5.71
C LEU A 293 24.26 11.69 5.89
N GLU A 294 22.99 12.03 5.72
CA GLU A 294 22.47 13.41 5.74
C GLU A 294 21.29 13.50 6.72
N ASN A 295 21.29 14.45 7.66
CA ASN A 295 20.22 14.59 8.65
C ASN A 295 19.99 13.30 9.48
N ALA A 296 21.09 12.68 9.92
CA ALA A 296 21.08 11.34 10.51
C ALA A 296 20.22 11.24 11.78
N GLU A 297 20.15 12.29 12.61
CA GLU A 297 19.26 12.29 13.79
C GLU A 297 17.78 12.25 13.38
N ALA A 298 17.41 12.96 12.31
CA ALA A 298 16.04 12.92 11.78
C ALA A 298 15.73 11.57 11.14
N TRP A 299 16.69 10.97 10.43
CA TRP A 299 16.59 9.62 9.88
C TRP A 299 16.38 8.56 10.97
N ASP A 300 17.18 8.59 12.04
CA ASP A 300 17.06 7.66 13.16
C ASP A 300 15.69 7.78 13.84
N LEU A 301 15.20 9.01 14.03
CA LEU A 301 13.86 9.22 14.57
C LEU A 301 12.79 8.67 13.64
N LEU A 302 12.81 9.00 12.33
CA LEU A 302 11.83 8.51 11.34
C LEU A 302 11.82 6.99 11.23
N SER A 303 13.00 6.36 11.19
CA SER A 303 13.15 4.92 11.07
C SER A 303 12.78 4.16 12.36
N SER A 304 12.82 4.83 13.51
CA SER A 304 12.37 4.27 14.80
C SER A 304 10.84 4.24 14.96
N LEU A 305 10.10 4.99 14.15
CA LEU A 305 8.64 5.03 14.23
C LEU A 305 8.06 3.70 13.72
N GLY A 306 7.29 3.01 14.57
CA GLY A 306 6.66 1.74 14.24
C GLY A 306 5.54 1.82 13.21
N ASP A 307 5.01 0.66 12.82
CA ASP A 307 3.81 0.49 11.96
C ASP A 307 3.84 1.30 10.65
N ASP A 308 5.03 1.40 10.03
CA ASP A 308 5.25 2.13 8.78
C ASP A 308 4.81 3.61 8.84
N SER A 309 4.84 4.23 10.02
CA SER A 309 4.34 5.60 10.24
C SER A 309 5.03 6.64 9.37
N SER A 310 6.33 6.48 9.12
CA SER A 310 7.12 7.37 8.25
C SER A 310 6.66 7.34 6.80
N THR A 311 5.91 6.32 6.38
CA THR A 311 5.41 6.18 5.01
C THR A 311 3.93 6.52 4.86
N TYR A 312 3.29 7.01 5.94
CA TYR A 312 1.85 7.20 5.98
C TYR A 312 1.32 8.12 4.88
N LEU A 313 1.96 9.29 4.67
CA LEU A 313 1.54 10.23 3.62
C LEU A 313 1.49 9.59 2.24
N TRP A 314 2.49 8.80 1.89
CA TRP A 314 2.56 8.11 0.60
C TRP A 314 1.40 7.14 0.41
N ARG A 315 1.01 6.43 1.48
CA ARG A 315 -0.16 5.54 1.50
C ARG A 315 -1.48 6.31 1.39
N VAL A 316 -1.57 7.51 1.98
CA VAL A 316 -2.72 8.40 1.81
C VAL A 316 -2.82 8.90 0.37
N LEU A 317 -1.72 9.35 -0.25
CA LEU A 317 -1.70 9.77 -1.65
C LEU A 317 -2.09 8.61 -2.59
N ALA A 318 -1.62 7.39 -2.30
CA ALA A 318 -2.04 6.19 -3.04
C ALA A 318 -3.56 5.91 -2.89
N ALA A 319 -4.10 6.06 -1.67
CA ALA A 319 -5.52 5.92 -1.39
C ALA A 319 -6.35 7.00 -2.11
N GLN A 320 -5.86 8.25 -2.16
CA GLN A 320 -6.50 9.34 -2.89
C GLN A 320 -6.59 9.01 -4.38
N ARG A 321 -5.48 8.53 -4.97
CA ARG A 321 -5.46 8.10 -6.36
C ARG A 321 -6.46 6.98 -6.66
N ILE A 322 -6.60 6.02 -5.74
CA ILE A 322 -7.61 4.96 -5.83
C ILE A 322 -9.03 5.54 -5.81
N MET A 323 -9.31 6.52 -4.96
CA MET A 323 -10.63 7.16 -4.88
C MET A 323 -10.94 8.00 -6.11
N GLU A 324 -9.96 8.69 -6.69
CA GLU A 324 -10.07 9.35 -7.99
C GLU A 324 -10.42 8.35 -9.09
N LEU A 325 -9.64 7.28 -9.24
CA LEU A 325 -9.92 6.21 -10.21
C LEU A 325 -11.31 5.60 -9.98
N TYR A 326 -11.73 5.39 -8.73
CA TYR A 326 -13.05 4.87 -8.44
C TYR A 326 -14.20 5.79 -8.95
N ARG A 327 -13.98 7.10 -8.95
CA ARG A 327 -14.95 8.10 -9.44
C ARG A 327 -14.88 8.26 -10.96
N ASP A 328 -13.67 8.36 -11.50
CA ASP A 328 -13.43 8.88 -12.85
C ASP A 328 -13.03 7.80 -13.86
N ASP A 329 -12.36 6.72 -13.41
CA ASP A 329 -11.94 5.61 -14.28
C ASP A 329 -11.93 4.25 -13.54
N ARG A 330 -13.13 3.70 -13.37
CA ARG A 330 -13.31 2.40 -12.70
C ARG A 330 -12.67 1.25 -13.47
N GLY A 331 -12.57 1.36 -14.79
CA GLY A 331 -11.95 0.32 -15.62
C GLY A 331 -10.46 0.22 -15.31
N GLU A 332 -9.79 1.35 -15.18
CA GLU A 332 -8.39 1.39 -14.78
C GLU A 332 -8.18 0.90 -13.35
N LEU A 333 -9.05 1.26 -12.40
CA LEU A 333 -8.97 0.71 -11.04
C LEU A 333 -9.08 -0.82 -11.03
N GLU A 334 -10.01 -1.39 -11.81
CA GLU A 334 -10.18 -2.84 -11.93
C GLU A 334 -8.96 -3.50 -12.58
N ARG A 335 -8.36 -2.86 -13.59
CA ARG A 335 -7.11 -3.31 -14.23
C ARG A 335 -5.96 -3.34 -13.23
N LEU A 336 -5.72 -2.25 -12.50
CA LEU A 336 -4.68 -2.15 -11.48
C LEU A 336 -4.91 -3.16 -10.36
N ALA A 337 -6.15 -3.33 -9.90
CA ALA A 337 -6.48 -4.33 -8.90
C ALA A 337 -6.14 -5.76 -9.34
N LYS A 338 -6.32 -6.07 -10.63
CA LYS A 338 -5.90 -7.36 -11.18
C LYS A 338 -4.37 -7.50 -11.21
N LEU A 339 -3.66 -6.50 -11.73
CA LEU A 339 -2.19 -6.55 -11.84
C LEU A 339 -1.52 -6.64 -10.46
N GLN A 340 -1.93 -5.78 -9.53
CA GLN A 340 -1.45 -5.78 -8.15
C GLN A 340 -1.82 -7.06 -7.39
N GLY A 341 -2.88 -7.76 -7.77
CA GLY A 341 -3.30 -9.01 -7.13
C GLY A 341 -2.71 -10.29 -7.74
N ASN A 342 -2.06 -10.19 -8.90
CA ASN A 342 -1.53 -11.37 -9.61
C ASN A 342 -0.25 -11.93 -8.95
N LYS A 343 0.56 -11.06 -8.36
CA LYS A 343 1.86 -11.39 -7.77
C LYS A 343 2.02 -10.72 -6.41
N ALA A 344 2.98 -11.17 -5.62
CA ALA A 344 3.29 -10.61 -4.30
C ALA A 344 4.08 -9.29 -4.37
N THR A 345 4.30 -8.77 -5.58
CA THR A 345 5.08 -7.58 -5.90
C THR A 345 4.30 -6.74 -6.92
N GLN A 346 4.73 -5.49 -7.13
CA GLN A 346 4.18 -4.60 -8.16
C GLN A 346 4.74 -4.85 -9.56
N GLU A 347 5.44 -5.96 -9.80
CA GLU A 347 6.18 -6.15 -11.05
C GLU A 347 5.26 -6.12 -12.28
N GLU A 348 4.04 -6.65 -12.20
CA GLU A 348 3.08 -6.58 -13.32
C GLU A 348 2.48 -5.18 -13.54
N VAL A 349 2.65 -4.27 -12.58
CA VAL A 349 2.25 -2.86 -12.72
C VAL A 349 3.35 -2.06 -13.41
N PHE A 350 4.60 -2.25 -13.00
CA PHE A 350 5.76 -1.59 -13.61
C PHE A 350 6.11 -2.19 -14.97
N HIS A 351 5.98 -3.51 -15.08
CA HIS A 351 6.41 -4.33 -16.20
C HIS A 351 5.28 -5.33 -16.57
N PRO A 352 4.14 -4.85 -17.11
CA PRO A 352 3.06 -5.74 -17.55
C PRO A 352 3.52 -6.69 -18.66
N GLU A 353 3.22 -7.99 -18.55
CA GLU A 353 3.62 -9.03 -19.53
C GLU A 353 3.38 -8.65 -21.00
N SER A 354 2.31 -7.92 -21.30
CA SER A 354 1.97 -7.54 -22.67
C SER A 354 2.85 -6.45 -23.29
N GLY A 355 3.64 -5.74 -22.47
CA GLY A 355 4.42 -4.57 -22.88
C GLY A 355 5.89 -4.59 -22.44
N THR A 356 6.27 -5.51 -21.57
CA THR A 356 7.66 -5.68 -21.13
C THR A 356 8.45 -6.49 -22.15
N GLU A 357 9.60 -5.97 -22.55
CA GLU A 357 10.55 -6.73 -23.36
C GLU A 357 11.04 -7.96 -22.59
N VAL A 358 11.02 -9.11 -23.26
CA VAL A 358 11.49 -10.37 -22.69
C VAL A 358 12.80 -10.72 -23.36
N PHE A 359 13.91 -10.63 -22.61
CA PHE A 359 15.21 -11.09 -23.06
C PHE A 359 15.21 -12.62 -23.11
N GLU A 360 15.20 -13.20 -24.32
CA GLU A 360 15.12 -14.65 -24.52
C GLU A 360 16.42 -15.37 -24.13
N LYS A 361 17.57 -14.68 -24.22
CA LYS A 361 18.89 -15.27 -23.99
C LYS A 361 19.77 -14.35 -23.14
N PRO A 362 20.75 -14.92 -22.41
CA PRO A 362 21.76 -14.13 -21.69
C PRO A 362 22.45 -13.07 -22.56
N ALA A 363 22.77 -13.40 -23.82
CA ALA A 363 23.42 -12.48 -24.75
C ALA A 363 22.56 -11.26 -25.14
N ASP A 364 21.25 -11.32 -24.94
CA ASP A 364 20.36 -10.19 -25.20
C ASP A 364 20.44 -9.19 -24.03
N ILE A 365 20.56 -9.69 -22.79
CA ILE A 365 20.83 -8.87 -21.59
C ILE A 365 22.21 -8.21 -21.70
N GLU A 366 23.24 -8.95 -22.12
CA GLU A 366 24.59 -8.39 -22.32
C GLU A 366 24.57 -7.23 -23.31
N ARG A 367 23.88 -7.41 -24.44
CA ARG A 367 23.75 -6.38 -25.47
C ARG A 367 22.97 -5.17 -24.97
N ALA A 368 21.88 -5.37 -24.24
CA ALA A 368 21.12 -4.28 -23.66
C ALA A 368 21.94 -3.48 -22.63
N ILE A 369 22.83 -4.14 -21.88
CA ILE A 369 23.80 -3.44 -21.02
C ILE A 369 24.82 -2.64 -21.85
N ASP A 370 25.40 -3.26 -22.88
CA ASP A 370 26.40 -2.62 -23.74
C ASP A 370 25.82 -1.41 -24.51
N ASP A 371 24.55 -1.49 -24.90
CA ASP A 371 23.80 -0.44 -25.60
C ASP A 371 23.25 0.62 -24.62
N GLY A 372 23.39 0.43 -23.31
CA GLY A 372 22.94 1.35 -22.26
C GLY A 372 21.42 1.33 -22.01
N GLU A 373 20.73 0.31 -22.50
CA GLU A 373 19.30 0.07 -22.25
C GLU A 373 19.07 -0.53 -20.85
N LEU A 374 19.98 -1.37 -20.38
CA LEU A 374 20.01 -1.88 -19.01
C LEU A 374 21.25 -1.36 -18.27
N GLU A 375 21.09 -1.08 -16.98
CA GLU A 375 22.22 -0.75 -16.11
C GLU A 375 22.31 -1.73 -14.95
N ARG A 376 23.54 -2.12 -14.61
CA ARG A 376 23.77 -3.00 -13.46
C ARG A 376 23.55 -2.21 -12.17
N LEU A 377 22.87 -2.82 -11.21
CA LEU A 377 22.79 -2.26 -9.86
C LEU A 377 24.20 -2.02 -9.29
N PRO A 378 24.52 -0.78 -8.85
CA PRO A 378 25.81 -0.50 -8.24
C PRO A 378 25.99 -1.31 -6.94
N GLN A 379 27.24 -1.50 -6.51
CA GLN A 379 27.48 -2.16 -5.22
C GLN A 379 27.09 -1.22 -4.07
N GLY A 380 26.23 -1.72 -3.19
CA GLY A 380 25.27 -0.89 -2.45
C GLY A 380 25.64 -0.46 -1.03
N SER A 381 26.74 -0.95 -0.43
CA SER A 381 26.96 -0.69 1.01
C SER A 381 27.06 0.79 1.33
N ASP A 382 27.66 1.54 0.41
CA ASP A 382 27.85 2.99 0.53
C ASP A 382 26.55 3.76 0.25
N TYR A 383 25.60 3.12 -0.42
CA TYR A 383 24.23 3.61 -0.71
C TYR A 383 23.19 3.08 0.30
N GLY A 384 23.62 2.46 1.40
CA GLY A 384 22.72 1.98 2.45
C GLY A 384 21.94 0.70 2.13
N TYR A 385 22.30 -0.05 1.07
CA TYR A 385 21.70 -1.35 0.76
C TYR A 385 22.73 -2.46 0.55
N THR A 386 22.31 -3.71 0.65
CA THR A 386 23.14 -4.85 0.23
C THR A 386 22.35 -5.71 -0.73
N ILE A 387 22.99 -6.10 -1.82
CA ILE A 387 22.39 -7.02 -2.78
C ILE A 387 22.33 -8.41 -2.13
N ASP A 388 21.13 -9.00 -2.09
CA ASP A 388 20.97 -10.35 -1.56
C ASP A 388 21.80 -11.35 -2.39
N LYS A 389 22.52 -12.23 -1.69
CA LYS A 389 23.41 -13.21 -2.33
C LYS A 389 22.68 -14.18 -3.28
N ASN A 390 21.36 -14.33 -3.12
CA ASN A 390 20.52 -15.18 -3.96
C ASN A 390 20.01 -14.45 -5.21
N MET A 391 20.26 -13.15 -5.37
CA MET A 391 19.89 -12.42 -6.58
C MET A 391 20.65 -12.97 -7.79
N GLY A 392 19.91 -13.48 -8.78
CA GLY A 392 20.46 -14.20 -9.93
C GLY A 392 20.76 -15.68 -9.67
N GLU A 393 20.18 -16.31 -8.64
CA GLU A 393 20.45 -17.72 -8.29
C GLU A 393 20.13 -18.73 -9.42
N LEU A 394 19.24 -18.37 -10.35
CA LEU A 394 18.88 -19.20 -11.50
C LEU A 394 19.83 -19.03 -12.70
N ALA A 395 20.77 -18.08 -12.64
CA ALA A 395 21.70 -17.81 -13.74
C ALA A 395 22.57 -19.03 -14.13
N PRO A 396 23.09 -19.84 -13.19
CA PRO A 396 23.86 -21.03 -13.53
C PRO A 396 23.07 -22.07 -14.34
N ASP A 397 21.76 -22.19 -14.10
CA ASP A 397 20.88 -23.10 -14.85
C ASP A 397 20.69 -22.66 -16.30
N LEU A 398 20.95 -21.37 -16.57
CA LEU A 398 20.93 -20.75 -17.89
C LEU A 398 22.34 -20.60 -18.50
N GLY A 399 23.37 -21.15 -17.84
CA GLY A 399 24.76 -21.08 -18.30
C GLY A 399 25.38 -19.68 -18.25
N ALA A 400 24.89 -18.82 -17.36
CA ALA A 400 25.31 -17.43 -17.22
C ALA A 400 25.69 -17.09 -15.78
N GLU A 401 26.48 -16.02 -15.63
CA GLU A 401 26.91 -15.53 -14.31
C GLU A 401 25.77 -14.79 -13.60
N PRO A 402 25.56 -14.96 -12.27
CA PRO A 402 24.53 -14.24 -11.52
C PRO A 402 24.58 -12.72 -11.70
N GLY A 403 25.79 -12.18 -11.84
CA GLY A 403 26.02 -10.74 -12.05
C GLY A 403 25.37 -10.17 -13.31
N LEU A 404 25.10 -11.00 -14.32
CA LEU A 404 24.42 -10.58 -15.55
C LEU A 404 22.95 -10.23 -15.29
N TYR A 405 22.27 -11.02 -14.48
CA TYR A 405 20.84 -10.84 -14.16
C TYR A 405 20.59 -9.79 -13.09
N ARG A 406 21.63 -9.15 -12.54
CA ARG A 406 21.50 -8.02 -11.62
C ARG A 406 21.20 -6.69 -12.32
N ALA A 407 21.11 -6.70 -13.64
CA ALA A 407 20.67 -5.58 -14.46
C ALA A 407 19.17 -5.65 -14.82
N LEU A 408 18.49 -6.71 -14.37
CA LEU A 408 17.03 -6.87 -14.37
C LEU A 408 16.53 -6.65 -12.95
#